data_AF-K4IW75-F1
#
_entry.id   AF-K4IW75-F1
#
_cell.length_a   1.000
_cell.length_b   1.000
_cell.length_c   1.000
_cell.angle_alpha   90.00
_cell.angle_beta   90.00
_cell.angle_gamma   90.00
#
_symmetry.space_group_name_H-M   'P 1'
#
loop_
_entity.id
_entity.type
_entity.pdbx_description
1 polymer ?
#
loop_
_entity_poly.entity_id
_entity_poly.type
_entity_poly.pdbx_seq_one_letter_code
_entity_poly.pdbx_strand_id
1 'polypeptide(L)'
;MTLDLKLKKNLIIFGIPFLIIGIMVAIAESSIFIANPNSLSVGITFDLLLTLPFVYFLLIRKTSIPKTTVVPFLIFGVIICSFILPIEHQNYLSLFKMWVLPVVELSILSFVIFNVRKGIKRYRLNKNESFDFFTTLKSTCYDILPKGIVMPLVTEIAVFYYGFLNWRKRELKNNEFTYHKDSGTIALLIAVIFIVAIETFVIHILVQRWNNTIAWILTFLSIYSAIQILGLLRSMSKRPISIENARLYLRYGIMNETTIELNMIESIILSSKDIELNTERRKLSILGELESHNVVIRLKEENTLFGLYGIKRKYKVLALYVDNKKEFQHQVNKYI
;
A
#
# COMPACT_ATOMS: atom_id res chain seq x y z
N MET A 1 -14.28 -31.65 -1.68
CA MET A 1 -12.83 -31.93 -1.57
C MET A 1 -12.38 -31.45 -0.19
N THR A 2 -12.11 -32.40 0.71
CA THR A 2 -12.23 -32.25 2.17
C THR A 2 -11.13 -31.37 2.79
N LEU A 3 -11.48 -30.66 3.86
CA LEU A 3 -10.60 -29.75 4.62
C LEU A 3 -9.25 -30.40 4.98
N ASP A 4 -9.27 -31.71 5.26
CA ASP A 4 -8.11 -32.53 5.62
C ASP A 4 -7.07 -32.65 4.48
N LEU A 5 -7.52 -32.81 3.23
CA LEU A 5 -6.63 -32.83 2.05
C LEU A 5 -5.94 -31.47 1.82
N LYS A 6 -6.64 -30.37 2.13
CA LYS A 6 -6.09 -29.01 2.02
C LYS A 6 -5.08 -28.72 3.12
N LEU A 7 -5.35 -29.20 4.35
CA LEU A 7 -4.42 -29.13 5.48
C LEU A 7 -3.14 -29.91 5.22
N LYS A 8 -3.24 -31.18 4.79
CA LYS A 8 -2.08 -32.01 4.45
C LYS A 8 -1.23 -31.41 3.33
N LYS A 9 -1.87 -30.84 2.30
CA LYS A 9 -1.16 -30.18 1.20
C LYS A 9 -0.42 -28.92 1.67
N ASN A 10 -1.05 -28.08 2.50
CA ASN A 10 -0.39 -26.91 3.07
C ASN A 10 0.77 -27.31 3.99
N LEU A 11 0.61 -28.36 4.79
CA LEU A 11 1.67 -28.88 5.66
C LEU A 11 2.91 -29.28 4.85
N ILE A 12 2.74 -29.92 3.69
CA ILE A 12 3.85 -30.27 2.80
C ILE A 12 4.48 -29.02 2.19
N ILE A 13 3.65 -28.09 1.70
CA ILE A 13 4.10 -26.86 1.02
C ILE A 13 4.99 -26.00 1.92
N PHE A 14 4.66 -25.89 3.21
CA PHE A 14 5.43 -25.09 4.17
C PHE A 14 6.44 -25.92 4.96
N GLY A 15 6.10 -27.17 5.29
CA GLY A 15 6.93 -28.06 6.08
C GLY A 15 8.24 -28.43 5.39
N ILE A 16 8.24 -28.67 4.07
CA ILE A 16 9.47 -28.96 3.33
C ILE A 16 10.45 -27.78 3.38
N PRO A 17 10.06 -26.54 3.03
CA PRO A 17 10.93 -25.37 3.19
C PRO A 17 11.46 -25.18 4.63
N PHE A 18 10.60 -25.33 5.64
CA PHE A 18 11.02 -25.22 7.03
C PHE A 18 12.01 -26.30 7.45
N LEU A 19 11.83 -27.53 6.95
CA LEU A 19 12.75 -28.63 7.19
C LEU A 19 14.10 -28.37 6.52
N ILE A 20 14.14 -27.86 5.29
CA ILE A 20 15.38 -27.45 4.61
C ILE A 20 16.12 -26.40 5.46
N ILE A 21 15.40 -25.36 5.92
CA ILE A 21 15.96 -24.33 6.79
C ILE A 21 16.52 -24.95 8.08
N GLY A 22 15.76 -25.82 8.75
CA GLY A 22 16.18 -26.46 10.00
C GLY A 22 17.43 -27.32 9.82
N ILE A 23 17.55 -28.05 8.71
CA ILE A 23 18.75 -28.82 8.38
C ILE A 23 19.95 -27.89 8.18
N MET A 24 19.79 -26.78 7.45
CA MET A 24 20.89 -25.83 7.22
C MET A 24 21.39 -25.20 8.53
N VAL A 25 20.47 -24.84 9.43
CA VAL A 25 20.82 -24.35 10.78
C VAL A 25 21.58 -25.42 11.57
N ALA A 26 21.08 -26.67 11.58
CA ALA A 26 21.73 -27.76 12.29
C ALA A 26 23.13 -28.07 11.74
N ILE A 27 23.33 -27.98 10.42
CA ILE A 27 24.65 -28.15 9.80
C ILE A 27 25.57 -27.01 10.24
N ALA A 28 25.12 -25.76 10.23
CA ALA A 28 25.94 -24.61 10.60
C ALA A 28 26.45 -24.68 12.06
N GLU A 29 25.63 -25.20 12.98
CA GLU A 29 25.97 -25.38 14.40
C GLU A 29 26.75 -26.68 14.69
N SER A 30 26.98 -27.54 13.68
CA SER A 30 27.62 -28.84 13.87
C SER A 30 29.15 -28.76 13.88
N SER A 31 29.80 -29.75 14.49
CA SER A 31 31.26 -29.91 14.42
C SER A 31 31.78 -30.14 12.99
N ILE A 32 30.92 -30.62 12.08
CA ILE A 32 31.25 -30.83 10.67
C ILE A 32 31.49 -29.48 9.97
N PHE A 33 30.75 -28.45 10.36
CA PHE A 33 30.95 -27.09 9.86
C PHE A 33 32.32 -26.54 10.27
N ILE A 34 32.73 -26.74 11.52
CA ILE A 34 34.06 -26.32 12.01
C ILE A 34 35.18 -27.01 11.23
N ALA A 35 35.00 -28.27 10.86
CA ALA A 35 35.99 -29.02 10.08
C ALA A 35 36.10 -28.54 8.61
N ASN A 36 35.01 -28.04 8.01
CA ASN A 36 34.97 -27.67 6.59
C ASN A 36 34.16 -26.38 6.32
N PRO A 37 34.50 -25.24 6.95
CA PRO A 37 33.62 -24.09 7.00
C PRO A 37 33.44 -23.42 5.63
N ASN A 38 34.50 -23.39 4.81
CA ASN A 38 34.45 -22.81 3.46
C ASN A 38 33.53 -23.58 2.51
N SER A 39 33.61 -24.91 2.47
CA SER A 39 32.80 -25.71 1.55
C SER A 39 31.34 -25.76 1.98
N LEU A 40 31.08 -25.88 3.29
CA LEU A 40 29.71 -25.95 3.82
C LEU A 40 28.99 -24.61 3.80
N SER A 41 29.69 -23.50 4.04
CA SER A 41 29.09 -22.15 3.90
C SER A 41 28.59 -21.89 2.48
N VAL A 42 29.32 -22.34 1.46
CA VAL A 42 28.86 -22.28 0.06
C VAL A 42 27.57 -23.08 -0.10
N GLY A 43 27.56 -24.35 0.32
CA GLY A 43 26.37 -25.21 0.23
C GLY A 43 25.15 -24.60 0.92
N ILE A 44 25.31 -24.17 2.17
CA ILE A 44 24.26 -23.51 2.97
C ILE A 44 23.74 -22.26 2.26
N THR A 45 24.63 -21.43 1.73
CA THR A 45 24.24 -20.21 1.00
C THR A 45 23.42 -20.56 -0.24
N PHE A 46 23.88 -21.50 -1.06
CA PHE A 46 23.16 -21.91 -2.27
C PHE A 46 21.80 -22.55 -1.94
N ASP A 47 21.74 -23.37 -0.89
CA ASP A 47 20.50 -24.04 -0.51
C ASP A 47 19.46 -23.09 0.05
N LEU A 48 19.86 -22.12 0.87
CA LEU A 48 18.93 -21.13 1.41
C LEU A 48 18.51 -20.08 0.38
N LEU A 49 19.39 -19.69 -0.55
CA LEU A 49 19.13 -18.59 -1.47
C LEU A 49 18.59 -19.02 -2.83
N LEU A 50 18.87 -20.25 -3.29
CA LEU A 50 18.41 -20.74 -4.59
C LEU A 50 17.53 -21.98 -4.44
N THR A 51 18.02 -23.04 -3.78
CA THR A 51 17.30 -24.32 -3.68
C THR A 51 15.97 -24.15 -2.96
N LEU A 52 15.96 -23.47 -1.81
CA LEU A 52 14.78 -23.24 -0.99
C LEU A 52 13.69 -22.45 -1.75
N PRO A 53 13.96 -21.25 -2.32
CA PRO A 53 12.99 -20.55 -3.15
C PRO A 53 12.49 -21.37 -4.35
N PHE A 54 13.38 -22.13 -5.00
CA PHE A 54 13.05 -22.96 -6.15
C PHE A 54 12.14 -24.13 -5.79
N VAL A 55 12.46 -24.87 -4.73
CA VAL A 55 11.62 -25.96 -4.19
C VAL A 55 10.26 -25.42 -3.79
N TYR A 56 10.22 -24.30 -3.05
CA TYR A 56 8.97 -23.67 -2.68
C TYR A 56 8.14 -23.26 -3.90
N PHE A 57 8.76 -22.66 -4.92
CA PHE A 57 8.11 -22.34 -6.19
C PHE A 57 7.49 -23.58 -6.86
N LEU A 58 8.21 -24.70 -6.90
CA LEU A 58 7.71 -25.95 -7.48
C LEU A 58 6.52 -26.52 -6.70
N LEU A 59 6.52 -26.40 -5.37
CA LEU A 59 5.42 -26.84 -4.51
C LEU A 59 4.15 -26.02 -4.72
N ILE A 60 4.27 -24.70 -4.94
CA ILE A 60 3.12 -23.80 -5.11
C ILE A 60 2.60 -23.71 -6.56
N ARG A 61 3.35 -24.16 -7.57
CA ARG A 61 3.04 -23.91 -9.00
C ARG A 61 1.65 -24.38 -9.48
N LYS A 62 1.06 -25.39 -8.83
CA LYS A 62 -0.29 -25.94 -9.11
C LYS A 62 -1.26 -25.65 -7.96
N THR A 63 -1.13 -24.48 -7.35
CA THR A 63 -1.95 -24.07 -6.20
C THR A 63 -2.51 -22.67 -6.43
N SER A 64 -3.46 -22.27 -5.57
CA SER A 64 -3.98 -20.90 -5.54
C SER A 64 -3.05 -19.92 -4.80
N ILE A 65 -1.89 -20.39 -4.32
CA ILE A 65 -0.91 -19.54 -3.64
C ILE A 65 -0.20 -18.70 -4.70
N PRO A 66 -0.15 -17.36 -4.56
CA PRO A 66 0.55 -16.51 -5.50
C PRO A 66 2.03 -16.92 -5.62
N LYS A 67 2.54 -17.08 -6.84
CA LYS A 67 3.97 -17.42 -7.08
C LYS A 67 4.95 -16.39 -6.50
N THR A 68 4.43 -15.21 -6.18
CA THR A 68 5.12 -14.05 -5.63
C THR A 68 5.48 -14.25 -4.15
N THR A 69 4.88 -15.22 -3.46
CA THR A 69 5.27 -15.62 -2.10
C THR A 69 6.68 -16.21 -2.03
N VAL A 70 7.29 -16.55 -3.17
CA VAL A 70 8.70 -16.97 -3.25
C VAL A 70 9.65 -15.85 -2.81
N VAL A 71 9.30 -14.58 -3.06
CA VAL A 71 10.14 -13.43 -2.69
C VAL A 71 10.33 -13.32 -1.16
N PRO A 72 9.28 -13.39 -0.33
CA PRO A 72 9.44 -13.51 1.12
C PRO A 72 10.36 -14.67 1.55
N PHE A 73 10.24 -15.86 0.94
CA PHE A 73 11.11 -16.99 1.26
C PHE A 73 12.57 -16.71 0.92
N LEU A 74 12.83 -16.03 -0.20
CA LEU A 74 14.17 -15.59 -0.55
C LEU A 74 14.73 -14.61 0.50
N ILE A 75 13.93 -13.62 0.92
CA ILE A 75 14.33 -12.65 1.95
C ILE A 75 14.62 -13.35 3.29
N PHE A 76 13.76 -14.27 3.71
CA PHE A 76 13.99 -15.09 4.90
C PHE A 76 15.27 -15.93 4.78
N GLY A 77 15.52 -16.53 3.61
CA GLY A 77 16.77 -17.23 3.32
C GLY A 77 18.00 -16.35 3.52
N VAL A 78 17.98 -15.11 3.00
CA VAL A 78 19.06 -14.12 3.21
C VAL A 78 19.25 -13.80 4.69
N ILE A 79 18.17 -13.55 5.44
CA ILE A 79 18.23 -13.21 6.86
C ILE A 79 18.83 -14.37 7.65
N ILE A 80 18.28 -15.58 7.50
CA ILE A 80 18.74 -16.77 8.22
C ILE A 80 20.20 -17.05 7.87
N CYS A 81 20.56 -17.03 6.59
CA CYS A 81 21.94 -17.23 6.14
C CYS A 81 22.90 -16.21 6.75
N SER A 82 22.45 -14.97 6.99
CA SER A 82 23.26 -13.92 7.63
C SER A 82 23.50 -14.15 9.11
N PHE A 83 22.57 -14.84 9.79
CA PHE A 83 22.68 -15.13 11.22
C PHE A 83 23.49 -16.40 11.49
N ILE A 84 23.31 -17.45 10.68
CA ILE A 84 23.94 -18.75 10.93
C ILE A 84 25.40 -18.85 10.46
N LEU A 85 25.81 -18.07 9.45
CA LEU A 85 27.17 -18.12 8.92
C LEU A 85 28.07 -17.08 9.61
N PRO A 86 29.29 -17.45 10.05
CA PRO A 86 30.29 -16.48 10.50
C PRO A 86 30.62 -15.47 9.41
N ILE A 87 30.89 -14.21 9.79
CA ILE A 87 31.14 -13.08 8.88
C ILE A 87 32.23 -13.41 7.84
N GLU A 88 33.28 -14.12 8.26
CA GLU A 88 34.41 -14.55 7.41
C GLU A 88 34.00 -15.47 6.24
N HIS A 89 32.88 -16.20 6.39
CA HIS A 89 32.38 -17.16 5.41
C HIS A 89 31.14 -16.67 4.64
N GLN A 90 30.80 -15.38 4.74
CA GLN A 90 29.64 -14.79 4.05
C GLN A 90 29.92 -14.28 2.63
N ASN A 91 31.02 -14.68 1.99
CA ASN A 91 31.43 -14.14 0.69
C ASN A 91 30.36 -14.30 -0.41
N TYR A 92 29.75 -15.48 -0.55
CA TYR A 92 28.71 -15.68 -1.56
C TYR A 92 27.38 -15.01 -1.18
N LEU A 93 27.09 -14.92 0.11
CA LEU A 93 25.94 -14.18 0.62
C LEU A 93 26.09 -12.67 0.35
N SER A 94 27.30 -12.11 0.52
CA SER A 94 27.57 -10.70 0.23
C SER A 94 27.50 -10.41 -1.27
N LEU A 95 28.04 -11.29 -2.12
CA LEU A 95 27.86 -11.22 -3.57
C LEU A 95 26.38 -11.28 -3.97
N PHE A 96 25.60 -12.17 -3.37
CA PHE A 96 24.16 -12.27 -3.61
C PHE A 96 23.43 -10.98 -3.23
N LYS A 97 23.72 -10.42 -2.05
CA LYS A 97 23.16 -9.15 -1.57
C LYS A 97 23.54 -7.98 -2.49
N MET A 98 24.76 -7.99 -3.02
CA MET A 98 25.27 -6.90 -3.87
C MET A 98 24.75 -6.95 -5.30
N TRP A 99 24.58 -8.14 -5.88
CA TRP A 99 24.25 -8.29 -7.30
C TRP A 99 22.84 -8.81 -7.55
N VAL A 100 22.44 -9.88 -6.86
CA VAL A 100 21.18 -10.57 -7.15
C VAL A 100 19.99 -9.82 -6.57
N LEU A 101 20.08 -9.34 -5.32
CA LEU A 101 18.98 -8.58 -4.70
C LEU A 101 18.63 -7.31 -5.50
N PRO A 102 19.59 -6.44 -5.90
CA PRO A 102 19.28 -5.29 -6.74
C PRO A 102 18.66 -5.67 -8.08
N VAL A 103 19.10 -6.77 -8.72
CA VAL A 103 18.49 -7.25 -9.96
C VAL A 103 17.04 -7.68 -9.75
N VAL A 104 16.75 -8.39 -8.65
CA VAL A 104 15.37 -8.78 -8.29
C VAL A 104 14.51 -7.55 -8.05
N GLU A 105 15.00 -6.58 -7.27
CA GLU A 105 14.31 -5.31 -6.98
C GLU A 105 14.03 -4.51 -8.26
N LEU A 106 15.05 -4.32 -9.11
CA LEU A 106 14.93 -3.61 -10.38
C LEU A 106 13.99 -4.32 -11.35
N SER A 107 13.93 -5.65 -11.33
CA SER A 107 13.01 -6.43 -12.15
C SER A 107 11.57 -6.23 -11.73
N ILE A 108 11.29 -6.27 -10.41
CA ILE A 108 9.97 -5.97 -9.85
C ILE A 108 9.56 -4.54 -10.21
N LEU A 109 10.45 -3.56 -9.97
CA LEU A 109 10.20 -2.15 -10.27
C LEU A 109 9.92 -1.93 -11.76
N SER A 110 10.73 -2.52 -12.64
CA SER A 110 10.57 -2.43 -14.10
C SER A 110 9.24 -3.04 -14.55
N PHE A 111 8.84 -4.17 -13.98
CA PHE A 111 7.56 -4.83 -14.28
C PHE A 111 6.36 -3.98 -13.81
N VAL A 112 6.42 -3.38 -12.61
CA VAL A 112 5.40 -2.45 -12.12
C VAL A 112 5.29 -1.24 -13.05
N ILE A 113 6.41 -0.59 -13.40
CA ILE A 113 6.44 0.55 -14.32
C ILE A 113 5.86 0.17 -15.68
N PHE A 114 6.23 -0.99 -16.22
CA PHE A 114 5.72 -1.48 -17.50
C PHE A 114 4.20 -1.67 -17.48
N ASN A 115 3.64 -2.32 -16.46
CA ASN A 115 2.20 -2.55 -16.35
C ASN A 115 1.41 -1.27 -16.09
N VAL A 116 1.93 -0.36 -15.27
CA VAL A 116 1.32 0.95 -15.07
C VAL A 116 1.30 1.74 -16.38
N ARG A 117 2.42 1.77 -17.13
CA ARG A 117 2.47 2.40 -18.47
C ARG A 117 1.51 1.74 -19.45
N LYS A 118 1.39 0.41 -19.41
CA LYS A 118 0.42 -0.35 -20.22
C LYS A 118 -1.02 0.01 -19.84
N GLY A 119 -1.32 0.16 -18.55
CA GLY A 119 -2.61 0.64 -18.04
C GLY A 119 -2.93 2.05 -18.55
N ILE A 120 -1.97 2.97 -18.46
CA ILE A 120 -2.08 4.33 -19.02
C ILE A 120 -2.34 4.28 -20.54
N LYS A 121 -1.64 3.42 -21.28
CA LYS A 121 -1.80 3.31 -22.74
C LYS A 121 -3.18 2.74 -23.11
N ARG A 122 -3.63 1.68 -22.44
CA ARG A 122 -4.96 1.09 -22.63
C ARG A 122 -6.06 2.10 -22.36
N TYR A 123 -5.89 2.89 -21.31
CA TYR A 123 -6.81 3.97 -20.98
C TYR A 123 -6.87 5.04 -22.07
N ARG A 124 -5.72 5.53 -22.56
CA ARG A 124 -5.71 6.55 -23.63
C ARG A 124 -6.42 6.10 -24.90
N LEU A 125 -6.49 4.78 -25.15
CA LEU A 125 -7.20 4.20 -26.28
C LEU A 125 -8.71 4.05 -26.01
N ASN A 126 -9.10 3.72 -24.77
CA ASN A 126 -10.50 3.59 -24.35
C ASN A 126 -11.01 4.88 -23.68
N LYS A 127 -11.45 5.85 -24.50
CA LYS A 127 -11.89 7.20 -24.06
C LYS A 127 -13.02 7.26 -23.01
N ASN A 128 -13.72 6.16 -22.74
CA ASN A 128 -14.96 6.18 -21.95
C ASN A 128 -14.76 6.04 -20.44
N GLU A 129 -13.69 5.41 -19.96
CA GLU A 129 -13.43 5.29 -18.52
C GLU A 129 -12.64 6.50 -18.00
N SER A 130 -12.53 6.71 -16.69
CA SER A 130 -11.66 7.74 -16.09
C SER A 130 -10.40 7.09 -15.46
N PHE A 131 -9.20 7.58 -15.80
CA PHE A 131 -7.95 6.95 -15.36
C PHE A 131 -7.70 7.30 -13.90
N ASP A 132 -7.57 6.27 -13.08
CA ASP A 132 -7.08 6.41 -11.72
C ASP A 132 -5.75 5.68 -11.56
N PHE A 133 -4.68 6.48 -11.47
CA PHE A 133 -3.32 5.98 -11.25
C PHE A 133 -3.24 5.12 -10.00
N PHE A 134 -3.82 5.57 -8.88
CA PHE A 134 -3.73 4.85 -7.61
C PHE A 134 -4.40 3.48 -7.71
N THR A 135 -5.60 3.41 -8.30
CA THR A 135 -6.33 2.16 -8.51
C THR A 135 -5.58 1.21 -9.46
N THR A 136 -4.99 1.75 -10.53
CA THR A 136 -4.21 0.97 -11.50
C THR A 136 -2.93 0.42 -10.86
N LEU A 137 -2.22 1.25 -10.10
CA LEU A 137 -1.02 0.86 -9.36
C LEU A 137 -1.37 -0.20 -8.31
N LYS A 138 -2.43 0.02 -7.54
CA LYS A 138 -2.92 -0.90 -6.51
C LYS A 138 -3.23 -2.29 -7.08
N SER A 139 -4.03 -2.37 -8.15
CA SER A 139 -4.38 -3.63 -8.80
C SER A 139 -3.14 -4.33 -9.37
N THR A 140 -2.28 -3.59 -10.07
CA THR A 140 -1.01 -4.11 -10.61
C THR A 140 -0.14 -4.71 -9.50
N CYS A 141 0.06 -3.99 -8.39
CA CYS A 141 0.83 -4.47 -7.26
C CYS A 141 0.19 -5.70 -6.59
N TYR A 142 -1.14 -5.79 -6.52
CA TYR A 142 -1.81 -7.01 -6.01
C TYR A 142 -1.58 -8.25 -6.87
N ASP A 143 -1.35 -8.10 -8.17
CA ASP A 143 -1.04 -9.21 -9.06
C ASP A 143 0.41 -9.72 -8.90
N ILE A 144 1.31 -8.87 -8.39
CA ILE A 144 2.76 -9.08 -8.39
C ILE A 144 3.35 -9.28 -7.00
N LEU A 145 2.75 -8.68 -5.98
CA LEU A 145 3.34 -8.60 -4.66
C LEU A 145 2.47 -9.32 -3.63
N PRO A 146 3.08 -9.85 -2.55
CA PRO A 146 2.34 -10.34 -1.40
C PRO A 146 1.38 -9.27 -0.86
N LYS A 147 0.13 -9.66 -0.59
CA LYS A 147 -0.96 -8.74 -0.20
C LYS A 147 -0.60 -7.78 0.94
N GLY A 148 0.23 -8.23 1.90
CA GLY A 148 0.64 -7.42 3.06
C GLY A 148 1.53 -6.21 2.72
N ILE A 149 2.33 -6.29 1.66
CA ILE A 149 3.25 -5.20 1.28
C ILE A 149 2.66 -4.25 0.23
N VAL A 150 1.56 -4.65 -0.41
CA VAL A 150 0.95 -3.89 -1.52
C VAL A 150 0.55 -2.50 -1.07
N MET A 151 -0.26 -2.37 -0.02
CA MET A 151 -0.79 -1.06 0.38
C MET A 151 0.29 -0.08 0.87
N PRO A 152 1.27 -0.49 1.71
CA PRO A 152 2.41 0.35 2.02
C PRO A 152 3.15 0.85 0.78
N LEU A 153 3.57 -0.06 -0.10
CA LEU A 153 4.33 0.32 -1.30
C LEU A 153 3.54 1.22 -2.26
N VAL A 154 2.27 0.88 -2.50
CA VAL A 154 1.38 1.65 -3.38
C VAL A 154 1.18 3.06 -2.84
N THR A 155 1.03 3.21 -1.52
CA THR A 155 0.88 4.52 -0.87
C THR A 155 2.16 5.36 -1.04
N GLU A 156 3.34 4.78 -0.81
CA GLU A 156 4.62 5.46 -1.02
C GLU A 156 4.81 5.93 -2.46
N ILE A 157 4.65 5.03 -3.43
CA ILE A 157 4.77 5.38 -4.85
C ILE A 157 3.77 6.48 -5.23
N ALA A 158 2.55 6.42 -4.70
CA ALA A 158 1.53 7.41 -4.98
C ALA A 158 1.83 8.76 -4.34
N VAL A 159 2.39 8.80 -3.13
CA VAL A 159 2.88 10.04 -2.49
C VAL A 159 3.86 10.74 -3.42
N PHE A 160 4.89 10.04 -3.92
CA PHE A 160 5.87 10.63 -4.83
C PHE A 160 5.25 11.04 -6.17
N TYR A 161 4.40 10.18 -6.74
CA TYR A 161 3.75 10.47 -8.03
C TYR A 161 2.86 11.72 -7.97
N TYR A 162 1.97 11.82 -6.99
CA TYR A 162 1.09 12.98 -6.85
C TYR A 162 1.85 14.20 -6.30
N GLY A 163 2.81 13.99 -5.41
CA GLY A 163 3.61 15.02 -4.79
C GLY A 163 4.49 15.79 -5.78
N PHE A 164 5.13 15.09 -6.74
CA PHE A 164 6.17 15.69 -7.59
C PHE A 164 5.96 15.53 -9.10
N LEU A 165 5.23 14.52 -9.58
CA LEU A 165 5.16 14.21 -11.01
C LEU A 165 3.85 14.70 -11.64
N ASN A 166 2.72 14.51 -10.97
CA ASN A 166 1.40 14.74 -11.54
C ASN A 166 0.77 16.07 -11.07
N TRP A 167 1.35 17.19 -11.48
CA TRP A 167 0.81 18.52 -11.15
C TRP A 167 -0.18 19.08 -12.17
N ARG A 168 -0.23 18.56 -13.38
CA ARG A 168 -1.13 19.04 -14.45
C ARG A 168 -2.58 19.06 -13.98
N LYS A 169 -3.28 20.17 -14.23
CA LYS A 169 -4.71 20.29 -13.88
C LYS A 169 -5.51 19.19 -14.59
N ARG A 170 -6.42 18.56 -13.86
CA ARG A 170 -7.35 17.56 -14.39
C ARG A 170 -8.66 18.28 -14.73
N GLU A 171 -9.18 18.03 -15.92
CA GLU A 171 -10.54 18.40 -16.29
C GLU A 171 -11.51 17.35 -15.78
N LEU A 172 -12.61 17.81 -15.20
CA LEU A 172 -13.64 16.94 -14.63
C LEU A 172 -14.68 16.63 -15.68
N LYS A 173 -15.12 15.37 -15.70
CA LYS A 173 -16.29 14.97 -16.48
C LYS A 173 -17.59 15.36 -15.74
N ASN A 174 -18.72 15.35 -16.45
CA ASN A 174 -20.03 15.74 -15.89
C ASN A 174 -20.51 14.85 -14.72
N ASN A 175 -19.98 13.65 -14.62
CA ASN A 175 -20.25 12.66 -13.60
C ASN A 175 -19.19 12.63 -12.48
N GLU A 176 -18.29 13.63 -12.45
CA GLU A 176 -17.22 13.77 -11.47
C GLU A 176 -17.41 15.01 -10.59
N PHE A 177 -17.11 14.87 -9.30
CA PHE A 177 -17.32 15.90 -8.29
C PHE A 177 -16.06 16.14 -7.47
N THR A 178 -15.73 17.40 -7.23
CA THR A 178 -14.72 17.78 -6.25
C THR A 178 -15.31 17.84 -4.84
N TYR A 179 -14.44 17.67 -3.86
CA TYR A 179 -14.77 17.67 -2.43
C TYR A 179 -13.75 18.44 -1.60
N HIS A 180 -12.73 19.02 -2.24
CA HIS A 180 -11.59 19.63 -1.57
C HIS A 180 -11.56 21.15 -1.71
N LYS A 181 -12.25 21.72 -2.70
CA LYS A 181 -12.10 23.15 -3.04
C LYS A 181 -12.72 24.03 -1.98
N ASP A 182 -13.91 23.68 -1.52
CA ASP A 182 -14.66 24.46 -0.53
C ASP A 182 -14.59 23.80 0.87
N SER A 183 -13.72 22.80 1.03
CA SER A 183 -13.45 22.14 2.33
C SER A 183 -12.28 22.83 3.06
N GLY A 184 -12.28 22.77 4.39
CA GLY A 184 -11.16 23.24 5.21
C GLY A 184 -9.88 22.38 5.10
N THR A 185 -9.95 21.22 4.44
CA THR A 185 -8.87 20.23 4.43
C THR A 185 -7.58 20.73 3.81
N ILE A 186 -7.65 21.44 2.68
CA ILE A 186 -6.44 21.91 2.00
C ILE A 186 -5.67 22.87 2.91
N ALA A 187 -6.39 23.83 3.50
CA ALA A 187 -5.80 24.79 4.42
C ALA A 187 -5.19 24.08 5.64
N LEU A 188 -5.90 23.09 6.20
CA LEU A 188 -5.43 22.33 7.35
C LEU A 188 -4.15 21.54 7.04
N LEU A 189 -4.11 20.81 5.92
CA LEU A 189 -2.91 20.04 5.53
C LEU A 189 -1.72 20.95 5.21
N ILE A 190 -1.94 22.11 4.59
CA ILE A 190 -0.89 23.11 4.36
C ILE A 190 -0.36 23.65 5.70
N ALA A 191 -1.26 23.98 6.64
CA ALA A 191 -0.87 24.45 7.97
C ALA A 191 -0.01 23.41 8.71
N VAL A 192 -0.39 22.12 8.64
CA VAL A 192 0.42 21.04 9.24
C VAL A 192 1.81 20.96 8.60
N ILE A 193 1.94 21.10 7.28
CA ILE A 193 3.26 21.13 6.61
C ILE A 193 4.12 22.28 7.16
N PHE A 194 3.55 23.47 7.34
CA PHE A 194 4.27 24.61 7.90
C PHE A 194 4.67 24.40 9.36
N ILE A 195 3.77 23.85 10.19
CA ILE A 195 4.06 23.50 11.59
C ILE A 195 5.23 22.53 11.64
N VAL A 196 5.18 21.44 10.86
CA VAL A 196 6.27 20.46 10.77
C VAL A 196 7.57 21.12 10.35
N ALA A 197 7.57 22.05 9.39
CA ALA A 197 8.78 22.74 8.94
C ALA A 197 9.42 23.58 10.06
N ILE A 198 8.61 24.38 10.79
CA ILE A 198 9.10 25.22 11.90
C ILE A 198 9.60 24.34 13.04
N GLU A 199 8.81 23.34 13.42
CA GLU A 199 9.15 22.39 14.49
C GLU A 199 10.46 21.65 14.18
N THR A 200 10.64 21.22 12.93
CA THR A 200 11.88 20.55 12.49
C THR A 200 13.11 21.41 12.69
N PHE A 201 13.02 22.70 12.35
CA PHE A 201 14.14 23.63 12.52
C PHE A 201 14.52 23.78 14.01
N VAL A 202 13.52 23.97 14.88
CA VAL A 202 13.73 24.13 16.32
C VAL A 202 14.27 22.85 16.96
N ILE A 203 13.66 21.70 16.65
CA ILE A 203 14.07 20.39 17.19
C ILE A 203 15.48 20.05 16.72
N HIS A 204 15.84 20.32 15.46
CA HIS A 204 17.19 20.04 14.96
C HIS A 204 18.23 20.78 15.80
N ILE A 205 18.07 22.10 15.99
CA ILE A 205 19.03 22.91 16.76
C ILE A 205 19.14 22.42 18.21
N LEU A 206 18.01 22.08 18.83
CA LEU A 206 17.97 21.64 20.22
C LEU A 206 18.64 20.27 20.39
N VAL A 207 18.32 19.30 19.52
CA VAL A 207 18.85 17.93 19.59
C VAL A 207 20.30 17.88 19.13
N GLN A 208 20.72 18.71 18.18
CA GLN A 208 22.10 18.74 17.69
C GLN A 208 23.11 19.05 18.80
N ARG A 209 22.71 19.84 19.81
CA ARG A 209 23.54 20.10 21.01
C ARG A 209 23.80 18.86 21.85
N TRP A 210 22.89 17.89 21.82
CA TRP A 210 23.00 16.64 22.56
C TRP A 210 23.61 15.52 21.72
N ASN A 211 23.13 15.34 20.49
CA ASN A 211 23.61 14.33 19.57
C ASN A 211 23.33 14.72 18.11
N ASN A 212 24.41 14.96 17.35
CA ASN A 212 24.33 15.35 15.95
C ASN A 212 23.65 14.28 15.06
N THR A 213 23.91 13.00 15.29
CA THR A 213 23.33 11.90 14.51
C THR A 213 21.81 11.83 14.69
N ILE A 214 21.33 11.93 15.95
CA ILE A 214 19.89 11.88 16.25
C ILE A 214 19.18 13.11 15.63
N ALA A 215 19.80 14.29 15.69
CA ALA A 215 19.25 15.50 15.09
C ALA A 215 18.98 15.32 13.59
N TRP A 216 19.93 14.74 12.85
CA TRP A 216 19.76 14.44 11.43
C TRP A 216 18.71 13.38 11.15
N ILE A 217 18.66 12.30 11.94
CA ILE A 217 17.63 11.26 11.82
C ILE A 217 16.23 11.89 11.94
N LEU A 218 16.01 12.73 12.97
CA LEU A 218 14.74 13.43 13.17
C LEU A 218 14.43 14.37 12.02
N THR A 219 15.41 15.13 11.53
CA THR A 219 15.22 16.02 10.38
C THR A 219 14.79 15.27 9.12
N PHE A 220 15.44 14.15 8.79
CA PHE A 220 15.04 13.33 7.64
C PHE A 220 13.63 12.76 7.82
N LEU A 221 13.28 12.31 9.03
CA LEU A 221 11.94 11.80 9.32
C LEU A 221 10.87 12.88 9.17
N SER A 222 11.15 14.12 9.60
CA SER A 222 10.23 15.24 9.42
C SER A 222 10.08 15.66 7.97
N ILE A 223 11.19 15.72 7.21
CA ILE A 223 11.14 16.00 5.77
C ILE A 223 10.30 14.93 5.07
N TYR A 224 10.53 13.65 5.39
CA TYR A 224 9.76 12.54 4.85
C TYR A 224 8.26 12.68 5.18
N SER A 225 7.92 13.04 6.41
CA SER A 225 6.53 13.29 6.83
C SER A 225 5.89 14.45 6.06
N ALA A 226 6.62 15.55 5.83
CA ALA A 226 6.13 16.66 5.02
C ALA A 226 5.89 16.25 3.55
N ILE A 227 6.77 15.42 2.99
CA ILE A 227 6.60 14.85 1.64
C ILE A 227 5.34 13.97 1.59
N GLN A 228 5.12 13.13 2.59
CA GLN A 228 3.90 12.32 2.69
C GLN A 228 2.65 13.20 2.65
N ILE A 229 2.56 14.21 3.53
CA ILE A 229 1.40 15.11 3.60
C ILE A 229 1.20 15.86 2.27
N LEU A 230 2.28 16.32 1.63
CA LEU A 230 2.22 16.95 0.31
C LEU A 230 1.63 16.01 -0.75
N GLY A 231 2.07 14.75 -0.77
CA GLY A 231 1.53 13.72 -1.67
C GLY A 231 0.03 13.46 -1.43
N LEU A 232 -0.38 13.34 -0.16
CA LEU A 232 -1.78 13.20 0.23
C LEU A 232 -2.61 14.40 -0.25
N LEU A 233 -2.17 15.62 0.06
CA LEU A 233 -2.83 16.87 -0.34
C LEU A 233 -2.99 16.95 -1.87
N ARG A 234 -1.91 16.72 -2.62
CA ARG A 234 -1.94 16.79 -4.09
C ARG A 234 -2.85 15.73 -4.70
N SER A 235 -2.91 14.53 -4.11
CA SER A 235 -3.76 13.45 -4.60
C SER A 235 -5.24 13.79 -4.58
N MET A 236 -5.70 14.67 -3.67
CA MET A 236 -7.11 15.04 -3.55
C MET A 236 -7.66 15.70 -4.81
N SER A 237 -6.84 16.56 -5.43
CA SER A 237 -7.20 17.22 -6.69
C SER A 237 -7.24 16.30 -7.91
N LYS A 238 -6.69 15.08 -7.79
CA LYS A 238 -6.52 14.14 -8.91
C LYS A 238 -7.48 12.97 -8.86
N ARG A 239 -8.15 12.74 -7.72
CA ARG A 239 -9.06 11.60 -7.51
C ARG A 239 -10.45 12.12 -7.11
N PRO A 240 -11.24 12.68 -8.06
CA PRO A 240 -12.59 13.16 -7.76
C PRO A 240 -13.51 12.00 -7.36
N ILE A 241 -14.64 12.35 -6.74
CA ILE A 241 -15.77 11.45 -6.60
C ILE A 241 -16.35 11.23 -8.00
N SER A 242 -16.74 10.01 -8.37
CA SER A 242 -17.30 9.72 -9.71
C SER A 242 -18.48 8.75 -9.66
N ILE A 243 -19.44 8.96 -10.56
CA ILE A 243 -20.59 8.06 -10.78
C ILE A 243 -20.44 7.43 -12.16
N GLU A 244 -20.14 6.13 -12.23
CA GLU A 244 -19.92 5.40 -13.48
C GLU A 244 -20.43 3.97 -13.35
N ASN A 245 -21.07 3.43 -14.40
CA ASN A 245 -21.48 2.01 -14.48
C ASN A 245 -22.31 1.53 -13.26
N ALA A 246 -23.34 2.29 -12.88
CA ALA A 246 -24.19 2.02 -11.71
C ALA A 246 -23.45 1.94 -10.37
N ARG A 247 -22.24 2.52 -10.29
CA ARG A 247 -21.41 2.57 -9.09
C ARG A 247 -21.02 3.99 -8.75
N LEU A 248 -21.01 4.27 -7.46
CA LEU A 248 -20.50 5.50 -6.85
C LEU A 248 -19.11 5.23 -6.28
N TYR A 249 -18.10 5.87 -6.87
CA TYR A 249 -16.72 5.83 -6.40
C TYR A 249 -16.45 7.04 -5.51
N LEU A 250 -16.30 6.79 -4.21
CA LEU A 250 -15.95 7.83 -3.24
C LEU A 250 -14.47 7.72 -2.91
N ARG A 251 -13.72 8.78 -3.19
CA ARG A 251 -12.27 8.82 -3.05
C ARG A 251 -11.88 10.10 -2.32
N TYR A 252 -11.07 9.95 -1.29
CA TYR A 252 -10.50 11.05 -0.51
C TYR A 252 -8.98 10.98 -0.64
N GLY A 253 -8.50 11.47 -1.77
CA GLY A 253 -7.12 11.35 -2.19
C GLY A 253 -6.72 9.88 -2.24
N ILE A 254 -5.52 9.56 -1.79
CA ILE A 254 -5.08 8.18 -1.54
C ILE A 254 -5.35 7.70 -0.11
N MET A 255 -6.08 8.51 0.70
CA MET A 255 -6.23 8.28 2.13
C MET A 255 -7.40 7.36 2.47
N ASN A 256 -8.58 7.62 1.90
CA ASN A 256 -9.76 6.79 2.09
C ASN A 256 -10.48 6.58 0.74
N GLU A 257 -10.98 5.39 0.50
CA GLU A 257 -11.80 5.09 -0.68
C GLU A 257 -12.84 4.01 -0.38
N THR A 258 -13.98 4.11 -1.06
CA THR A 258 -15.02 3.09 -1.09
C THR A 258 -15.76 3.12 -2.42
N THR A 259 -16.30 1.98 -2.82
CA THR A 259 -17.17 1.87 -3.99
C THR A 259 -18.50 1.32 -3.53
N ILE A 260 -19.57 2.02 -3.89
CA ILE A 260 -20.94 1.72 -3.48
C ILE A 260 -21.75 1.44 -4.75
N GLU A 261 -22.44 0.31 -4.80
CA GLU A 261 -23.43 0.08 -5.85
C GLU A 261 -24.65 0.98 -5.61
N LEU A 262 -25.14 1.67 -6.64
CA LEU A 262 -26.18 2.69 -6.44
C LEU A 262 -27.48 2.10 -5.87
N ASN A 263 -27.81 0.87 -6.22
CA ASN A 263 -28.95 0.12 -5.68
C ASN A 263 -28.85 -0.19 -4.16
N MET A 264 -27.64 -0.14 -3.58
CA MET A 264 -27.41 -0.35 -2.14
C MET A 264 -27.65 0.90 -1.30
N ILE A 265 -27.79 2.06 -1.95
CA ILE A 265 -28.08 3.31 -1.25
C ILE A 265 -29.54 3.30 -0.80
N GLU A 266 -29.76 3.49 0.49
CA GLU A 266 -31.09 3.64 1.10
C GLU A 266 -31.57 5.09 1.01
N SER A 267 -30.67 6.04 1.30
CA SER A 267 -30.97 7.47 1.20
C SER A 267 -29.71 8.32 1.12
N ILE A 268 -29.84 9.49 0.52
CA ILE A 268 -28.83 10.54 0.47
C ILE A 268 -29.42 11.86 0.96
N ILE A 269 -28.85 12.40 2.03
CA ILE A 269 -29.36 13.59 2.71
C ILE A 269 -28.30 14.69 2.68
N LEU A 270 -28.72 15.91 2.33
CA LEU A 270 -27.89 17.09 2.51
C LEU A 270 -27.97 17.53 3.98
N SER A 271 -26.89 17.31 4.72
CA SER A 271 -26.81 17.69 6.13
C SER A 271 -25.38 18.13 6.45
N SER A 272 -25.30 19.20 7.24
CA SER A 272 -24.07 19.66 7.87
C SER A 272 -24.15 19.61 9.40
N LYS A 273 -25.19 18.97 9.95
CA LYS A 273 -25.29 18.71 11.39
C LYS A 273 -24.23 17.71 11.79
N ASP A 274 -23.60 17.91 12.94
CA ASP A 274 -22.59 16.97 13.44
C ASP A 274 -23.13 15.55 13.57
N ILE A 275 -22.24 14.59 13.32
CA ILE A 275 -22.54 13.16 13.36
C ILE A 275 -21.53 12.50 14.27
N GLU A 276 -22.04 11.89 15.34
CA GLU A 276 -21.25 11.02 16.21
C GLU A 276 -20.76 9.79 15.43
N LEU A 277 -19.43 9.65 15.39
CA LEU A 277 -18.77 8.55 14.70
C LEU A 277 -18.77 7.29 15.56
N ASN A 278 -19.13 6.16 14.96
CA ASN A 278 -19.12 4.86 15.62
C ASN A 278 -18.81 3.75 14.60
N THR A 279 -18.92 2.48 14.99
CA THR A 279 -18.64 1.33 14.10
C THR A 279 -19.39 1.36 12.78
N GLU A 280 -20.62 1.87 12.77
CA GLU A 280 -21.48 1.95 11.58
C GLU A 280 -21.46 3.31 10.89
N ARG A 281 -21.15 4.39 11.62
CA ARG A 281 -21.16 5.77 11.12
C ARG A 281 -19.73 6.27 10.95
N ARG A 282 -19.32 6.46 9.72
CA ARG A 282 -17.95 6.90 9.36
C ARG A 282 -17.98 8.18 8.55
N LYS A 283 -16.87 8.90 8.55
CA LYS A 283 -16.58 9.97 7.59
C LYS A 283 -15.65 9.46 6.51
N LEU A 284 -15.85 9.95 5.29
CA LEU A 284 -14.92 9.70 4.19
C LEU A 284 -13.56 10.39 4.44
N SER A 285 -13.57 11.56 5.09
CA SER A 285 -12.35 12.24 5.53
C SER A 285 -11.63 11.48 6.65
N ILE A 286 -10.29 11.51 6.64
CA ILE A 286 -9.46 11.02 7.75
C ILE A 286 -9.35 12.02 8.90
N LEU A 287 -9.72 13.28 8.67
CA LEU A 287 -9.63 14.36 9.66
C LEU A 287 -10.75 14.30 10.71
N GLY A 288 -11.71 13.38 10.55
CA GLY A 288 -12.77 13.14 11.51
C GLY A 288 -13.61 14.39 11.75
N GLU A 289 -13.62 14.89 12.98
CA GLU A 289 -14.38 16.08 13.38
C GLU A 289 -13.76 17.39 12.89
N LEU A 290 -12.46 17.41 12.56
CA LEU A 290 -11.77 18.60 12.05
C LEU A 290 -12.21 19.00 10.63
N GLU A 291 -12.96 18.14 9.94
CA GLU A 291 -13.56 18.45 8.65
C GLU A 291 -15.08 18.35 8.72
N SER A 292 -15.74 19.40 8.24
CA SER A 292 -17.19 19.42 8.10
C SER A 292 -17.64 18.43 7.01
N HIS A 293 -18.93 18.13 6.99
CA HIS A 293 -19.54 17.35 5.92
C HIS A 293 -20.80 18.09 5.46
N ASN A 294 -21.28 17.74 4.26
CA ASN A 294 -22.47 18.37 3.70
C ASN A 294 -23.40 17.36 2.99
N VAL A 295 -23.00 16.09 2.95
CA VAL A 295 -23.77 14.96 2.45
C VAL A 295 -23.64 13.78 3.41
N VAL A 296 -24.73 13.06 3.61
CA VAL A 296 -24.79 11.82 4.37
C VAL A 296 -25.44 10.75 3.50
N ILE A 297 -24.72 9.64 3.29
CA ILE A 297 -25.20 8.48 2.54
C ILE A 297 -25.50 7.36 3.53
N ARG A 298 -26.72 6.84 3.50
CA ARG A 298 -27.12 5.65 4.26
C ARG A 298 -27.27 4.47 3.30
N LEU A 299 -26.75 3.32 3.71
CA LEU A 299 -26.78 2.08 2.96
C LEU A 299 -27.77 1.10 3.56
N LYS A 300 -28.38 0.28 2.69
CA LYS A 300 -29.25 -0.83 3.07
C LYS A 300 -28.49 -1.87 3.90
N GLU A 301 -27.25 -2.16 3.49
CA GLU A 301 -26.34 -3.11 4.12
C GLU A 301 -24.97 -2.47 4.41
N GLU A 302 -24.16 -3.11 5.25
CA GLU A 302 -22.81 -2.63 5.55
C GLU A 302 -21.89 -2.71 4.33
N ASN A 303 -21.09 -1.67 4.12
CA ASN A 303 -20.00 -1.65 3.15
C ASN A 303 -18.67 -1.41 3.86
N THR A 304 -17.56 -1.44 3.11
CA THR A 304 -16.19 -1.39 3.63
C THR A 304 -15.47 -0.15 3.12
N LEU A 305 -15.05 0.71 4.04
CA LEU A 305 -14.16 1.82 3.79
C LEU A 305 -12.71 1.33 3.85
N PHE A 306 -11.96 1.55 2.78
CA PHE A 306 -10.54 1.24 2.70
C PHE A 306 -9.74 2.51 2.95
N GLY A 307 -8.95 2.52 4.02
CA GLY A 307 -8.12 3.64 4.43
C GLY A 307 -6.64 3.47 4.11
N LEU A 308 -5.85 4.43 4.61
CA LEU A 308 -4.39 4.47 4.49
C LEU A 308 -3.77 3.14 4.90
N TYR A 309 -2.73 2.74 4.16
CA TYR A 309 -1.97 1.52 4.41
C TYR A 309 -2.83 0.23 4.46
N GLY A 310 -4.06 0.26 3.90
CA GLY A 310 -4.93 -0.91 3.81
C GLY A 310 -5.84 -1.15 5.00
N ILE A 311 -5.94 -0.19 5.93
CA ILE A 311 -6.89 -0.22 7.05
C ILE A 311 -8.30 -0.42 6.49
N LYS A 312 -9.08 -1.34 7.09
CA LYS A 312 -10.48 -1.59 6.68
C LYS A 312 -11.42 -1.24 7.82
N ARG A 313 -12.47 -0.49 7.52
CA ARG A 313 -13.52 -0.14 8.48
C ARG A 313 -14.88 -0.42 7.85
N LYS A 314 -15.75 -1.11 8.57
CA LYS A 314 -17.15 -1.26 8.16
C LYS A 314 -17.91 0.05 8.38
N TYR A 315 -18.97 0.25 7.62
CA TYR A 315 -19.90 1.36 7.79
C TYR A 315 -21.25 1.04 7.13
N LYS A 316 -22.32 1.58 7.70
CA LYS A 316 -23.67 1.65 7.10
C LYS A 316 -24.06 3.08 6.74
N VAL A 317 -23.46 4.06 7.42
CA VAL A 317 -23.67 5.50 7.17
C VAL A 317 -22.31 6.15 6.90
N LEU A 318 -22.22 6.88 5.80
CA LEU A 318 -21.01 7.60 5.40
C LEU A 318 -21.30 9.08 5.22
N ALA A 319 -20.64 9.90 6.03
CA ALA A 319 -20.64 11.35 5.89
C ALA A 319 -19.48 11.81 5.03
N LEU A 320 -19.72 12.76 4.13
CA LEU A 320 -18.72 13.30 3.22
C LEU A 320 -18.99 14.75 2.86
N TYR A 321 -17.95 15.43 2.39
CA TYR A 321 -18.05 16.75 1.79
C TYR A 321 -18.08 16.62 0.26
N VAL A 322 -18.90 17.40 -0.40
CA VAL A 322 -18.97 17.52 -1.87
C VAL A 322 -19.18 18.99 -2.22
N ASP A 323 -18.34 19.56 -3.09
CA ASP A 323 -18.39 21.00 -3.42
C ASP A 323 -19.74 21.34 -4.08
N ASN A 324 -20.15 20.58 -5.12
CA ASN A 324 -21.48 20.70 -5.73
C ASN A 324 -22.47 19.64 -5.21
N LYS A 325 -22.82 19.72 -3.92
CA LYS A 325 -23.67 18.75 -3.22
C LYS A 325 -25.08 18.59 -3.81
N LYS A 326 -25.68 19.67 -4.35
CA LYS A 326 -27.04 19.64 -4.93
C LYS A 326 -27.07 18.82 -6.22
N GLU A 327 -26.14 19.08 -7.14
CA GLU A 327 -26.03 18.31 -8.37
C GLU A 327 -25.63 16.85 -8.08
N PHE A 328 -24.72 16.63 -7.14
CA PHE A 328 -24.35 15.30 -6.69
C PHE A 328 -25.57 14.49 -6.21
N GLN A 329 -26.37 15.07 -5.32
CA GLN A 329 -27.59 14.43 -4.82
C GLN A 329 -28.59 14.16 -5.96
N HIS A 330 -28.79 15.13 -6.86
CA HIS A 330 -29.67 14.97 -8.01
C HIS A 330 -29.24 13.83 -8.92
N GLN A 331 -27.95 13.70 -9.23
CA GLN A 331 -27.45 12.60 -10.06
C GLN A 331 -27.56 11.25 -9.37
N VAL A 332 -27.26 11.16 -8.08
CA VAL A 332 -27.39 9.91 -7.32
C VAL A 332 -28.85 9.45 -7.24
N ASN A 333 -29.79 10.37 -6.99
CA ASN A 333 -31.23 10.08 -6.94
C ASN A 333 -31.84 9.63 -8.28
N LYS A 334 -31.14 9.76 -9.42
CA LYS A 334 -31.61 9.18 -10.68
C LYS A 334 -31.51 7.66 -10.73
N TYR A 335 -30.78 7.06 -9.78
CA TYR A 335 -30.47 5.62 -9.77
C TYR A 335 -30.98 4.89 -8.52
N ILE A 336 -31.57 5.62 -7.56
CA ILE A 336 -32.17 5.10 -6.32
C ILE A 336 -33.68 5.28 -6.45
#